data_AF-A0A5D4GG58-F1
#
_entry.id   AF-A0A5D4GG58-F1
#
_cell.length_a   1.000
_cell.length_b   1.000
_cell.length_c   1.000
_cell.angle_alpha   90.00
_cell.angle_beta   90.00
_cell.angle_gamma   90.00
#
_symmetry.space_group_name_H-M   'P 1'
#
loop_
_entity.id
_entity.type
_entity.pdbx_description
1 polymer ?
#
loop_
_entity_poly.entity_id
_entity_poly.type
_entity_poly.pdbx_seq_one_letter_code
_entity_poly.pdbx_strand_id
1 'polypeptide(L)'
;MTNKKYGGYLIDLDGTIYLGNKRIPAGENFIHRLQEAKIPYLLVTNNTTKTPRVVQRRLSQQFNIDTPLETIYTASLATVDYMNDLGLEKTVYIIGEDGLKEAIYEAGYKKDRENPAYVVVALDTDLTYEMLVLATLAIHKGAKFIGTNPDLNLPNERGLTPGAGALIKMLEAATRVEATIIGKPEAIIANKAVEKLGLPKSGLLMVGDNYLTDIHTGINNGIDSLLVTTGFTRAEEVPNLPVPPTYVVASLDEWEV
;
A
#
# COMPACT_ATOMS: atom_id res chain seq x y z
N MET A 1 -26.32 12.34 14.35
CA MET A 1 -25.14 13.16 14.66
C MET A 1 -24.40 13.34 13.35
N THR A 2 -24.12 14.57 12.93
CA THR A 2 -23.40 14.81 11.67
C THR A 2 -21.94 14.44 11.86
N ASN A 3 -21.43 13.54 11.02
CA ASN A 3 -20.02 13.15 11.02
C ASN A 3 -19.13 14.39 10.81
N LYS A 4 -17.92 14.35 11.36
CA LYS A 4 -16.90 15.37 11.08
C LYS A 4 -16.65 15.41 9.58
N LYS A 5 -16.57 16.62 9.00
CA LYS A 5 -16.16 16.80 7.60
C LYS A 5 -14.64 16.77 7.49
N TYR A 6 -14.13 16.03 6.53
CA TYR A 6 -12.70 15.91 6.24
C TYR A 6 -12.32 16.68 4.99
N GLY A 7 -11.14 17.28 5.00
CA GLY A 7 -10.61 18.05 3.88
C GLY A 7 -9.96 17.18 2.81
N GLY A 8 -9.64 15.92 3.11
CA GLY A 8 -9.12 14.97 2.13
C GLY A 8 -9.12 13.52 2.61
N TYR A 9 -8.92 12.59 1.68
CA TYR A 9 -9.09 11.16 1.92
C TYR A 9 -7.89 10.35 1.44
N LEU A 10 -7.44 9.40 2.25
CA LEU A 10 -6.49 8.35 1.87
C LEU A 10 -7.29 7.06 1.74
N ILE A 11 -7.32 6.42 0.57
CA ILE A 11 -8.33 5.41 0.25
C ILE A 11 -7.64 4.13 -0.25
N ASP A 12 -7.90 3.00 0.39
CA ASP A 12 -7.50 1.70 -0.17
C ASP A 12 -8.25 1.36 -1.47
N LEU A 13 -7.75 0.41 -2.24
CA LEU A 13 -8.35 0.00 -3.51
C LEU A 13 -9.10 -1.34 -3.44
N ASP A 14 -8.44 -2.43 -3.05
CA ASP A 14 -8.95 -3.78 -3.25
C ASP A 14 -9.61 -4.30 -1.96
N GLY A 15 -10.92 -4.47 -2.02
CA GLY A 15 -11.82 -4.65 -0.88
C GLY A 15 -12.65 -3.38 -0.58
N THR A 16 -12.19 -2.20 -1.02
CA THR A 16 -12.81 -0.90 -0.76
C THR A 16 -13.47 -0.28 -1.99
N ILE A 17 -12.74 -0.12 -3.10
CA ILE A 17 -13.22 0.48 -4.35
C ILE A 17 -13.67 -0.58 -5.36
N TYR A 18 -13.02 -1.73 -5.35
CA TYR A 18 -13.38 -2.94 -6.09
C TYR A 18 -12.99 -4.17 -5.28
N LEU A 19 -13.41 -5.38 -5.67
CA LEU A 19 -12.99 -6.63 -5.02
C LEU A 19 -12.48 -7.64 -6.05
N GLY A 20 -11.16 -7.76 -6.19
CA GLY A 20 -10.53 -8.54 -7.25
C GLY A 20 -10.96 -7.99 -8.62
N ASN A 21 -11.75 -8.76 -9.37
CA ASN A 21 -12.34 -8.32 -10.65
C ASN A 21 -13.82 -7.92 -10.53
N LYS A 22 -14.40 -8.00 -9.33
CA LYS A 22 -15.79 -7.60 -9.06
C LYS A 22 -15.85 -6.11 -8.76
N ARG A 23 -16.89 -5.47 -9.27
CA ARG A 23 -17.19 -4.06 -9.01
C ARG A 23 -17.77 -3.90 -7.61
N ILE A 24 -17.44 -2.80 -6.94
CA ILE A 24 -18.15 -2.31 -5.74
C ILE A 24 -18.78 -0.97 -6.13
N PRO A 25 -20.06 -0.94 -6.58
CA PRO A 25 -20.68 0.29 -7.08
C PRO A 25 -20.62 1.47 -6.09
N ALA A 26 -20.76 1.19 -4.79
CA ALA A 26 -20.62 2.22 -3.74
C ALA A 26 -19.21 2.83 -3.69
N GLY A 27 -18.17 2.06 -4.02
CA GLY A 27 -16.79 2.55 -4.13
C GLY A 27 -16.61 3.47 -5.34
N GLU A 28 -17.20 3.11 -6.48
CA GLU A 28 -17.25 3.97 -7.67
C GLU A 28 -17.94 5.31 -7.36
N ASN A 29 -19.14 5.24 -6.78
CA ASN A 29 -19.92 6.40 -6.37
C ASN A 29 -19.17 7.28 -5.37
N PHE A 30 -18.42 6.68 -4.44
CA PHE A 30 -17.64 7.41 -3.46
C PHE A 30 -16.57 8.29 -4.13
N ILE A 31 -15.81 7.75 -5.08
CA ILE A 31 -14.82 8.52 -5.83
C ILE A 31 -15.49 9.64 -6.65
N HIS A 32 -16.61 9.35 -7.33
CA HIS A 32 -17.34 10.37 -8.09
C HIS A 32 -17.84 11.52 -7.21
N ARG A 33 -18.37 11.22 -6.02
CA ARG A 33 -18.83 12.27 -5.08
C ARG A 33 -17.67 13.12 -4.56
N LEU A 34 -16.50 12.53 -4.29
CA LEU A 34 -15.30 13.29 -3.94
C LEU A 34 -14.87 14.23 -5.08
N GLN A 35 -14.92 13.76 -6.33
CA GLN A 35 -14.59 14.56 -7.51
C GLN A 35 -15.59 15.71 -7.73
N GLU A 36 -16.89 15.43 -7.62
CA GLU A 36 -17.95 16.44 -7.75
C GLU A 36 -17.82 17.53 -6.67
N ALA A 37 -17.53 17.12 -5.44
CA ALA A 37 -17.29 18.03 -4.32
C ALA A 37 -15.89 18.69 -4.35
N LYS A 38 -15.02 18.31 -5.30
CA LYS A 38 -13.63 18.76 -5.44
C LYS A 38 -12.80 18.54 -4.17
N ILE A 39 -13.06 17.44 -3.46
CA ILE A 39 -12.32 17.06 -2.27
C ILE A 39 -11.09 16.25 -2.70
N PRO A 40 -9.87 16.64 -2.30
CA PRO A 40 -8.65 15.94 -2.67
C PRO A 40 -8.61 14.54 -2.05
N TYR A 41 -8.11 13.57 -2.81
CA TYR A 41 -7.92 12.21 -2.33
C TYR A 41 -6.67 11.56 -2.92
N LEU A 42 -6.18 10.53 -2.23
CA LEU A 42 -5.09 9.67 -2.67
C LEU A 42 -5.52 8.22 -2.54
N LEU A 43 -5.42 7.46 -3.62
CA LEU A 43 -5.61 6.02 -3.67
C LEU A 43 -4.30 5.34 -3.23
N VAL A 44 -4.29 4.77 -2.02
CA VAL A 44 -3.10 4.23 -1.34
C VAL A 44 -3.15 2.71 -1.30
N THR A 45 -2.26 2.04 -2.03
CA THR A 45 -2.25 0.57 -2.13
C THR A 45 -0.89 -0.06 -1.81
N ASN A 46 -0.91 -1.19 -1.10
CA ASN A 46 0.29 -2.02 -0.86
C ASN A 46 0.73 -2.84 -2.09
N ASN A 47 -0.09 -2.88 -3.15
CA ASN A 47 0.24 -3.64 -4.35
C ASN A 47 1.45 -3.02 -5.07
N THR A 48 2.52 -3.79 -5.21
CA THR A 48 3.76 -3.39 -5.89
C THR A 48 3.94 -4.01 -7.27
N THR A 49 2.98 -4.82 -7.74
CA THR A 49 3.08 -5.52 -9.02
C THR A 49 2.66 -4.67 -10.21
N LYS A 50 1.92 -3.59 -9.97
CA LYS A 50 1.37 -2.70 -11.02
C LYS A 50 1.94 -1.30 -10.89
N THR A 51 2.27 -0.69 -12.03
CA THR A 51 2.59 0.75 -12.06
C THR A 51 1.32 1.59 -11.83
N PRO A 52 1.47 2.86 -11.39
CA PRO A 52 0.35 3.79 -11.27
C PRO A 52 -0.49 3.91 -12.55
N ARG A 53 0.16 3.86 -13.73
CA ARG A 53 -0.53 3.92 -15.03
C ARG A 53 -1.37 2.68 -15.29
N VAL A 54 -0.90 1.50 -14.89
CA VAL A 54 -1.67 0.25 -15.01
C VAL A 54 -2.86 0.28 -14.05
N VAL A 55 -2.68 0.78 -12.82
CA VAL A 55 -3.77 0.95 -11.85
C VAL A 55 -4.82 1.94 -12.37
N GLN A 56 -4.41 3.10 -12.87
CA GLN A 56 -5.30 4.12 -13.45
C GLN A 56 -6.13 3.56 -14.61
N ARG A 57 -5.46 2.88 -15.55
CA ARG A 57 -6.13 2.25 -16.70
C ARG A 57 -7.16 1.23 -16.25
N ARG A 58 -6.83 0.41 -15.25
CA ARG A 58 -7.74 -0.58 -14.70
C ARG A 58 -8.97 0.08 -14.07
N LEU A 59 -8.78 1.12 -13.26
CA LEU A 59 -9.87 1.90 -12.65
C LEU A 59 -10.82 2.45 -13.71
N SER A 60 -10.28 3.05 -14.77
CA SER A 60 -11.07 3.61 -15.87
C SER A 60 -11.80 2.52 -16.68
N GLN A 61 -11.10 1.46 -17.09
CA GLN A 61 -11.63 0.46 -18.02
C GLN A 61 -12.55 -0.58 -17.38
N GLN A 62 -12.39 -0.88 -16.09
CA GLN A 62 -13.11 -1.98 -15.42
C GLN A 62 -14.05 -1.49 -14.32
N PHE A 63 -13.80 -0.31 -13.74
CA PHE A 63 -14.50 0.16 -12.54
C PHE A 63 -15.10 1.56 -12.70
N ASN A 64 -15.23 2.06 -13.94
CA ASN A 64 -15.82 3.37 -14.27
C ASN A 64 -15.25 4.56 -13.48
N ILE A 65 -14.00 4.47 -13.01
CA ILE A 65 -13.36 5.53 -12.25
C ILE A 65 -12.29 6.16 -13.13
N ASP A 66 -12.54 7.38 -13.60
CA ASP A 66 -11.51 8.22 -14.21
C ASP A 66 -10.86 9.09 -13.14
N THR A 67 -9.55 8.98 -12.96
CA THR A 67 -8.82 9.73 -11.93
C THR A 67 -7.45 10.15 -12.43
N PRO A 68 -6.93 11.33 -12.04
CA PRO A 68 -5.57 11.74 -12.39
C PRO A 68 -4.52 10.73 -11.90
N LEU A 69 -3.40 10.62 -12.61
CA LEU A 69 -2.34 9.65 -12.27
C LEU A 69 -1.73 9.95 -10.89
N GLU A 70 -1.72 11.23 -10.52
CA GLU A 70 -1.14 11.78 -9.31
C GLU A 70 -1.89 11.36 -8.04
N THR A 71 -3.16 10.94 -8.18
CA THR A 71 -3.96 10.43 -7.06
C THR A 71 -3.56 9.02 -6.68
N ILE A 72 -2.77 8.30 -7.48
CA ILE A 72 -2.40 6.91 -7.22
C ILE A 72 -1.04 6.86 -6.53
N TYR A 73 -1.01 6.24 -5.36
CA TYR A 73 0.19 6.11 -4.55
C TYR A 73 0.37 4.66 -4.07
N THR A 74 1.38 4.01 -4.64
CA THR A 74 1.67 2.59 -4.36
C THR A 74 2.82 2.45 -3.37
N ALA A 75 2.91 1.30 -2.70
CA ALA A 75 4.08 0.96 -1.89
C ALA A 75 5.40 1.00 -2.69
N SER A 76 5.37 0.79 -4.01
CA SER A 76 6.56 0.96 -4.87
C SER A 76 7.02 2.42 -4.90
N LEU A 77 6.10 3.38 -5.06
CA LEU A 77 6.43 4.80 -5.04
C LEU A 77 6.91 5.24 -3.64
N ALA A 78 6.24 4.79 -2.58
CA ALA A 78 6.67 5.06 -1.21
C ALA A 78 8.06 4.48 -0.89
N THR A 79 8.40 3.34 -1.48
CA THR A 79 9.72 2.72 -1.34
C THR A 79 10.79 3.59 -2.00
N VAL A 80 10.51 4.08 -3.21
CA VAL A 80 11.39 5.03 -3.92
C VAL A 80 11.59 6.31 -3.12
N ASP A 81 10.51 6.91 -2.62
CA ASP A 81 10.59 8.15 -1.84
C ASP A 81 11.40 7.95 -0.55
N TYR A 82 11.21 6.84 0.14
CA TYR A 82 12.01 6.48 1.31
C TYR A 82 13.50 6.28 0.97
N MET A 83 13.81 5.60 -0.13
CA MET A 83 15.21 5.43 -0.58
C MET A 83 15.85 6.76 -0.99
N ASN A 84 15.06 7.70 -1.55
CA ASN A 84 15.56 9.03 -1.88
C ASN A 84 15.87 9.83 -0.62
N ASP A 85 15.03 9.75 0.42
CA ASP A 85 15.27 10.42 1.71
C ASP A 85 16.53 9.90 2.40
N LEU A 86 16.80 8.59 2.32
CA LEU A 86 18.01 8.00 2.90
C LEU A 86 19.29 8.47 2.22
N GLY A 87 19.24 8.83 0.94
CA GLY A 87 20.35 9.46 0.23
C GLY A 87 21.61 8.61 0.05
N LEU A 88 21.54 7.27 0.20
CA LEU A 88 22.66 6.37 -0.11
C LEU A 88 22.88 6.27 -1.63
N GLU A 89 23.98 5.62 -2.03
CA GLU A 89 24.29 5.35 -3.43
C GLU A 89 23.08 4.72 -4.16
N LYS A 90 22.80 5.18 -5.38
CA LYS A 90 21.66 4.70 -6.17
C LYS A 90 21.92 3.32 -6.81
N THR A 91 22.33 2.34 -5.99
CA THR A 91 22.53 0.94 -6.38
C THR A 91 21.60 0.03 -5.60
N VAL A 92 20.95 -0.91 -6.28
CA VAL A 92 19.87 -1.73 -5.69
C VAL A 92 19.89 -3.16 -6.21
N TYR A 93 19.58 -4.10 -5.32
CA TYR A 93 19.15 -5.45 -5.66
C TYR A 93 17.67 -5.62 -5.31
N ILE A 94 16.87 -6.05 -6.29
CA ILE A 94 15.41 -6.09 -6.19
C ILE A 94 14.94 -7.53 -6.34
N ILE A 95 14.14 -8.00 -5.38
CA ILE A 95 13.26 -9.16 -5.52
C ILE A 95 11.84 -8.61 -5.63
N GLY A 96 11.15 -8.83 -6.75
CA GLY A 96 9.82 -8.28 -6.97
C GLY A 96 9.40 -8.21 -8.44
N GLU A 97 8.11 -8.01 -8.66
CA GLU A 97 7.48 -7.87 -9.98
C GLU A 97 7.89 -6.58 -10.74
N ASP A 98 7.54 -6.51 -12.02
CA ASP A 98 7.95 -5.43 -12.93
C ASP A 98 7.48 -4.04 -12.50
N GLY A 99 6.29 -3.92 -11.90
CA GLY A 99 5.79 -2.62 -11.40
C GLY A 99 6.69 -1.97 -10.34
N LEU A 100 7.38 -2.77 -9.52
CA LEU A 100 8.37 -2.30 -8.56
C LEU A 100 9.68 -1.93 -9.25
N LYS A 101 10.17 -2.82 -10.11
CA LYS A 101 11.43 -2.64 -10.86
C LYS A 101 11.39 -1.36 -11.69
N GLU A 102 10.31 -1.15 -12.45
CA GLU A 102 10.11 0.06 -13.26
C GLU A 102 10.18 1.33 -12.41
N ALA A 103 9.42 1.39 -11.30
CA ALA A 103 9.41 2.56 -10.42
C ALA A 103 10.81 2.89 -9.86
N ILE A 104 11.55 1.87 -9.44
CA ILE A 104 12.90 2.04 -8.88
C ILE A 104 13.90 2.48 -9.97
N TYR A 105 13.85 1.89 -11.15
CA TYR A 105 14.77 2.25 -12.24
C TYR A 105 14.46 3.63 -12.84
N GLU A 106 13.19 4.02 -12.96
CA GLU A 106 12.78 5.37 -13.39
C GLU A 106 13.28 6.45 -12.42
N ALA A 107 13.39 6.13 -11.12
CA ALA A 107 13.99 7.02 -10.11
C ALA A 107 15.52 7.11 -10.17
N GLY A 108 16.15 6.43 -11.13
CA GLY A 108 17.59 6.49 -11.40
C GLY A 108 18.43 5.50 -10.60
N TYR A 109 17.82 4.54 -9.91
CA TYR A 109 18.57 3.46 -9.26
C TYR A 109 19.07 2.47 -10.32
N LYS A 110 20.28 1.96 -10.10
CA LYS A 110 20.93 0.98 -10.98
C LYS A 110 21.02 -0.36 -10.29
N LYS A 111 20.81 -1.42 -11.07
CA LYS A 111 20.95 -2.78 -10.56
C LYS A 111 22.41 -3.05 -10.19
N ASP A 112 22.62 -3.53 -8.97
CA ASP A 112 23.90 -4.09 -8.51
C ASP A 112 23.61 -5.44 -7.82
N ARG A 113 24.30 -6.49 -8.26
CA ARG A 113 24.12 -7.86 -7.74
C ARG A 113 25.13 -8.21 -6.65
N GLU A 114 26.21 -7.46 -6.52
CA GLU A 114 27.33 -7.79 -5.65
C GLU A 114 27.38 -6.94 -4.40
N ASN A 115 27.27 -5.61 -4.54
CA ASN A 115 27.40 -4.66 -3.43
C ASN A 115 26.38 -3.50 -3.52
N PRO A 116 25.08 -3.79 -3.65
CA PRO A 116 24.07 -2.74 -3.71
C PRO A 116 23.99 -1.96 -2.38
N ALA A 117 23.69 -0.67 -2.44
CA ALA A 117 23.34 0.10 -1.25
C ALA A 117 22.00 -0.34 -0.65
N TYR A 118 21.07 -0.82 -1.48
CA TYR A 118 19.72 -1.23 -1.08
C TYR A 118 19.39 -2.66 -1.51
N VAL A 119 18.74 -3.41 -0.63
CA VAL A 119 18.05 -4.66 -0.98
C VAL A 119 16.56 -4.44 -0.76
N VAL A 120 15.79 -4.44 -1.83
CA VAL A 120 14.33 -4.22 -1.80
C VAL A 120 13.63 -5.52 -2.11
N VAL A 121 12.71 -5.94 -1.24
CA VAL A 121 12.00 -7.21 -1.35
C VAL A 121 10.49 -6.98 -1.33
N ALA A 122 9.84 -7.52 -2.34
CA ALA A 122 8.40 -7.56 -2.52
C ALA A 122 7.94 -8.97 -2.90
N LEU A 123 6.66 -9.09 -3.26
CA LEU A 123 6.17 -10.29 -3.91
C LEU A 123 6.87 -10.47 -5.26
N ASP A 124 7.41 -11.66 -5.49
CA ASP A 124 7.97 -12.11 -6.76
C ASP A 124 7.44 -13.53 -7.03
N THR A 125 6.62 -13.68 -8.07
CA THR A 125 5.99 -14.98 -8.39
C THR A 125 6.96 -15.95 -9.09
N ASP A 126 8.08 -15.45 -9.61
CA ASP A 126 9.16 -16.20 -10.25
C ASP A 126 10.41 -16.32 -9.34
N LEU A 127 10.21 -16.19 -8.02
CA LEU A 127 11.27 -16.26 -7.02
C LEU A 127 12.11 -17.54 -7.18
N THR A 128 13.43 -17.36 -7.17
CA THR A 128 14.40 -18.46 -7.17
C THR A 128 15.25 -18.47 -5.91
N TYR A 129 15.78 -19.64 -5.54
CA TYR A 129 16.72 -19.75 -4.42
C TYR A 129 17.96 -18.87 -4.61
N GLU A 130 18.48 -18.76 -5.83
CA GLU A 130 19.63 -17.90 -6.15
C GLU A 130 19.34 -16.42 -5.86
N MET A 131 18.11 -15.96 -6.09
CA MET A 131 17.73 -14.59 -5.73
C MET A 131 17.83 -14.34 -4.22
N LEU A 132 17.37 -15.31 -3.42
CA LEU A 132 17.45 -15.25 -1.96
C LEU A 132 18.90 -15.27 -1.46
N VAL A 133 19.76 -16.08 -2.09
CA VAL A 133 21.20 -16.13 -1.78
C VAL A 133 21.82 -14.75 -1.99
N LEU A 134 21.58 -14.12 -3.13
CA LEU A 134 22.16 -12.82 -3.46
C LEU A 134 21.66 -11.71 -2.53
N ALA A 135 20.35 -11.68 -2.25
CA ALA A 135 19.78 -10.76 -1.27
C ALA A 135 20.41 -10.95 0.12
N THR A 136 20.51 -12.20 0.60
CA THR A 136 21.10 -12.54 1.90
C THR A 136 22.56 -12.07 1.99
N LEU A 137 23.35 -12.35 0.96
CA LEU A 137 24.76 -11.94 0.91
C LEU A 137 24.92 -10.41 0.88
N ALA A 138 24.10 -9.71 0.09
CA ALA A 138 24.10 -8.25 0.04
C ALA A 138 23.71 -7.62 1.39
N ILE A 139 22.70 -8.17 2.07
CA ILE A 139 22.30 -7.72 3.41
C ILE A 139 23.44 -7.92 4.42
N HIS A 140 24.11 -9.07 4.41
CA HIS A 140 25.27 -9.30 5.29
C HIS A 140 26.45 -8.35 5.01
N LYS A 141 26.59 -7.85 3.79
CA LYS A 141 27.58 -6.83 3.42
C LYS A 141 27.17 -5.41 3.84
N GLY A 142 25.97 -5.22 4.40
CA GLY A 142 25.49 -3.94 4.93
C GLY A 142 24.53 -3.19 4.02
N ALA A 143 23.99 -3.81 2.96
CA ALA A 143 22.93 -3.20 2.17
C ALA A 143 21.70 -2.91 3.04
N LYS A 144 21.06 -1.76 2.83
CA LYS A 144 19.83 -1.39 3.55
C LYS A 144 18.69 -2.32 3.13
N PHE A 145 18.23 -3.16 4.06
CA PHE A 145 17.15 -4.11 3.82
C PHE A 145 15.77 -3.44 3.95
N ILE A 146 14.99 -3.45 2.87
CA ILE A 146 13.69 -2.83 2.75
C ILE A 146 12.67 -3.88 2.27
N GLY A 147 11.52 -3.94 2.96
CA GLY A 147 10.37 -4.75 2.56
C GLY A 147 9.22 -3.85 2.12
N THR A 148 8.60 -4.13 0.97
CA THR A 148 7.59 -3.21 0.43
C THR A 148 6.29 -3.18 1.22
N ASN A 149 5.86 -4.32 1.76
CA ASN A 149 4.63 -4.45 2.55
C ASN A 149 4.68 -5.72 3.43
N PRO A 150 4.01 -5.72 4.60
CA PRO A 150 4.10 -6.81 5.56
C PRO A 150 3.14 -7.97 5.28
N ASP A 151 2.33 -7.90 4.21
CA ASP A 151 1.25 -8.84 3.93
C ASP A 151 1.79 -10.27 3.75
N LEU A 152 1.47 -11.14 4.71
CA LEU A 152 1.93 -12.55 4.73
C LEU A 152 1.26 -13.40 3.65
N ASN A 153 0.06 -13.00 3.21
CA ASN A 153 -0.74 -13.75 2.27
C ASN A 153 -1.23 -12.86 1.11
N LEU A 154 -1.27 -13.45 -0.08
CA LEU A 154 -1.95 -12.92 -1.25
C LEU A 154 -3.19 -13.78 -1.54
N PRO A 155 -4.41 -13.23 -1.38
CA PRO A 155 -5.63 -13.87 -1.85
C PRO A 155 -5.67 -13.91 -3.39
N ASN A 156 -5.93 -15.09 -3.97
CA ASN A 156 -6.19 -15.26 -5.40
C ASN A 156 -7.18 -16.41 -5.66
N GLU A 157 -7.43 -16.73 -6.94
CA GLU A 157 -8.37 -17.78 -7.34
C GLU A 157 -8.01 -19.18 -6.81
N ARG A 158 -6.74 -19.41 -6.44
CA ARG A 158 -6.26 -20.67 -5.86
C ARG A 158 -6.37 -20.71 -4.34
N GLY A 159 -6.79 -19.62 -3.70
CA GLY A 159 -6.87 -19.45 -2.26
C GLY A 159 -5.84 -18.45 -1.72
N LEU A 160 -5.46 -18.61 -0.45
CA LEU A 160 -4.43 -17.79 0.20
C LEU A 160 -3.04 -18.35 -0.13
N THR A 161 -2.25 -17.58 -0.87
CA THR A 161 -0.87 -17.92 -1.24
C THR A 161 0.14 -17.03 -0.49
N PRO A 162 1.44 -17.34 -0.47
CA PRO A 162 2.44 -16.47 0.16
C PRO A 162 2.46 -15.07 -0.44
N GLY A 163 2.44 -14.04 0.42
CA GLY A 163 2.59 -12.63 0.05
C GLY A 163 4.03 -12.13 0.25
N ALA A 164 4.26 -10.84 -0.01
CA ALA A 164 5.57 -10.20 0.15
C ALA A 164 6.16 -10.38 1.56
N GLY A 165 5.32 -10.29 2.60
CA GLY A 165 5.73 -10.46 3.99
C GLY A 165 6.34 -11.84 4.27
N ALA A 166 5.87 -12.90 3.61
CA ALA A 166 6.42 -14.24 3.78
C ALA A 166 7.85 -14.33 3.20
N LEU A 167 8.10 -13.69 2.05
CA LEU A 167 9.42 -13.62 1.42
C LEU A 167 10.38 -12.79 2.26
N ILE A 168 9.90 -11.66 2.80
CA ILE A 168 10.67 -10.80 3.71
C ILE A 168 11.07 -11.59 4.97
N LYS A 169 10.14 -12.29 5.62
CA LYS A 169 10.40 -13.08 6.83
C LYS A 169 11.45 -14.18 6.60
N MET A 170 11.49 -14.77 5.40
CA MET A 170 12.51 -15.75 5.04
C MET A 170 13.92 -15.13 5.07
N LEU A 171 14.09 -13.93 4.51
CA LEU A 171 15.36 -13.21 4.51
C LEU A 171 15.72 -12.65 5.89
N GLU A 172 14.74 -12.17 6.67
CA GLU A 172 14.97 -11.78 8.07
C GLU A 172 15.51 -12.96 8.89
N ALA A 173 14.94 -14.15 8.71
CA ALA A 173 15.42 -15.36 9.38
C ALA A 173 16.84 -15.75 8.94
N ALA A 174 17.13 -15.67 7.64
CA ALA A 174 18.45 -16.02 7.09
C ALA A 174 19.54 -15.02 7.50
N THR A 175 19.21 -13.73 7.60
CA THR A 175 20.18 -12.66 7.84
C THR A 175 20.25 -12.20 9.30
N ARG A 176 19.19 -12.46 10.08
CA ARG A 176 18.94 -11.87 11.42
C ARG A 176 18.85 -10.34 11.39
N VAL A 177 18.51 -9.77 10.24
CA VAL A 177 18.30 -8.33 10.05
C VAL A 177 16.82 -8.11 9.74
N GLU A 178 16.15 -7.29 10.53
CA GLU A 178 14.76 -6.91 10.27
C GLU A 178 14.67 -5.94 9.09
N ALA A 179 13.70 -6.16 8.21
CA ALA A 179 13.45 -5.28 7.09
C ALA A 179 12.80 -3.99 7.57
N THR A 180 13.15 -2.85 6.96
CA THR A 180 12.30 -1.67 7.08
C THR A 180 11.08 -1.84 6.18
N ILE A 181 9.91 -2.02 6.78
CA ILE A 181 8.64 -2.17 6.05
C ILE A 181 8.10 -0.80 5.64
N ILE A 182 7.68 -0.68 4.37
CA ILE A 182 7.24 0.61 3.80
C ILE A 182 5.72 0.75 3.80
N GLY A 183 5.01 -0.25 3.30
CA GLY A 183 3.57 -0.25 3.08
C GLY A 183 2.75 -0.24 4.37
N LYS A 184 1.44 -0.11 4.22
CA LYS A 184 0.47 -0.09 5.32
C LYS A 184 0.63 -1.36 6.18
N PRO A 185 0.54 -1.28 7.52
CA PRO A 185 0.14 -0.12 8.33
C PRO A 185 1.27 0.85 8.72
N GLU A 186 2.46 0.74 8.11
CA GLU A 186 3.62 1.48 8.57
C GLU A 186 3.53 2.99 8.34
N ALA A 187 4.21 3.73 9.21
CA ALA A 187 4.20 5.19 9.20
C ALA A 187 4.83 5.80 7.94
N ILE A 188 5.70 5.05 7.24
CA ILE A 188 6.43 5.57 6.08
C ILE A 188 5.46 5.90 4.94
N ILE A 189 4.65 4.94 4.47
CA ILE A 189 3.67 5.21 3.41
C ILE A 189 2.62 6.23 3.85
N ALA A 190 2.20 6.18 5.12
CA ALA A 190 1.18 7.08 5.66
C ALA A 190 1.68 8.53 5.65
N ASN A 191 2.88 8.79 6.18
CA ASN A 191 3.44 10.14 6.25
C ASN A 191 3.73 10.69 4.85
N LYS A 192 4.24 9.86 3.92
CA LYS A 192 4.44 10.28 2.53
C LYS A 192 3.12 10.58 1.81
N ALA A 193 2.07 9.79 2.05
CA ALA A 193 0.74 10.04 1.51
C ALA A 193 0.16 11.37 2.03
N VAL A 194 0.32 11.64 3.33
CA VAL A 194 -0.07 12.92 3.96
C VAL A 194 0.70 14.09 3.37
N GLU A 195 2.02 13.97 3.21
CA GLU A 195 2.88 14.98 2.59
C GLU A 195 2.43 15.30 1.16
N LYS A 196 2.16 14.25 0.37
CA LYS A 196 1.71 14.38 -1.02
C LYS A 196 0.34 15.05 -1.14
N LEU A 197 -0.56 14.78 -0.20
CA LEU A 197 -1.89 15.39 -0.17
C LEU A 197 -1.87 16.83 0.38
N GLY A 198 -0.82 17.21 1.12
CA GLY A 198 -0.59 18.58 1.58
C GLY A 198 -1.55 19.07 2.66
N LEU A 199 -2.20 18.16 3.39
CA LEU A 199 -3.19 18.47 4.43
C LEU A 199 -2.72 17.98 5.82
N PRO A 200 -3.11 18.66 6.91
CA PRO A 200 -2.81 18.17 8.25
C PRO A 200 -3.55 16.86 8.51
N LYS A 201 -2.91 15.93 9.23
CA LYS A 201 -3.48 14.62 9.60
C LYS A 201 -4.89 14.72 10.20
N SER A 202 -5.15 15.73 11.03
CA SER A 202 -6.45 15.98 11.65
C SER A 202 -7.58 16.31 10.66
N GLY A 203 -7.24 16.71 9.43
CA GLY A 203 -8.18 16.98 8.33
C GLY A 203 -8.30 15.83 7.34
N LEU A 204 -7.64 14.70 7.59
CA LEU A 204 -7.61 13.53 6.71
C LEU A 204 -8.39 12.35 7.29
N LEU A 205 -8.95 11.54 6.40
CA LEU A 205 -9.60 10.28 6.73
C LEU A 205 -8.97 9.12 5.95
N MET A 206 -8.53 8.08 6.66
CA MET A 206 -8.09 6.82 6.06
C MET A 206 -9.31 5.91 5.85
N VAL A 207 -9.59 5.54 4.60
CA VAL A 207 -10.72 4.70 4.21
C VAL A 207 -10.19 3.36 3.73
N GLY A 208 -10.73 2.27 4.28
CA GLY A 208 -10.33 0.93 3.86
C GLY A 208 -11.23 -0.16 4.43
N ASP A 209 -10.99 -1.40 3.99
CA ASP A 209 -11.72 -2.59 4.42
C ASP A 209 -10.88 -3.53 5.29
N ASN A 210 -9.56 -3.29 5.38
CA ASN A 210 -8.66 -4.14 6.12
C ASN A 210 -8.22 -3.48 7.44
N TYR A 211 -8.62 -4.07 8.56
CA TYR A 211 -8.31 -3.56 9.89
C TYR A 211 -6.81 -3.52 10.16
N LEU A 212 -6.09 -4.59 9.81
CA LEU A 212 -4.66 -4.74 10.10
C LEU A 212 -3.77 -3.79 9.29
N THR A 213 -4.23 -3.34 8.12
CA THR A 213 -3.50 -2.39 7.29
C THR A 213 -4.11 -0.99 7.36
N ASP A 214 -5.35 -0.80 6.95
CA ASP A 214 -5.92 0.53 6.72
C ASP A 214 -6.30 1.22 8.02
N ILE A 215 -7.02 0.50 8.89
CA ILE A 215 -7.47 1.07 10.17
C ILE A 215 -6.27 1.26 11.11
N HIS A 216 -5.37 0.28 11.15
CA HIS A 216 -4.11 0.43 11.86
C HIS A 216 -3.21 1.53 11.28
N THR A 217 -3.24 1.79 9.96
CA THR A 217 -2.59 2.98 9.38
C THR A 217 -3.14 4.24 10.04
N GLY A 218 -4.47 4.36 10.15
CA GLY A 218 -5.13 5.49 10.82
C GLY A 218 -4.69 5.63 12.28
N ILE A 219 -4.90 4.58 13.07
CA ILE A 219 -4.60 4.53 14.51
C ILE A 219 -3.13 4.85 14.79
N ASN A 220 -2.20 4.17 14.12
CA ASN A 220 -0.77 4.28 14.41
C ASN A 220 -0.21 5.66 14.02
N ASN A 221 -0.88 6.38 13.10
CA ASN A 221 -0.39 7.63 12.56
C ASN A 221 -1.19 8.86 12.97
N GLY A 222 -2.22 8.70 13.81
CA GLY A 222 -3.08 9.81 14.27
C GLY A 222 -3.96 10.39 13.16
N ILE A 223 -4.47 9.53 12.28
CA ILE A 223 -5.42 9.87 11.21
C ILE A 223 -6.74 9.16 11.53
N ASP A 224 -7.86 9.87 11.47
CA ASP A 224 -9.18 9.26 11.66
C ASP A 224 -9.41 8.18 10.58
N SER A 225 -10.16 7.13 10.90
CA SER A 225 -10.34 5.99 10.00
C SER A 225 -11.80 5.61 9.78
N LEU A 226 -12.17 5.31 8.54
CA LEU A 226 -13.46 4.77 8.12
C LEU A 226 -13.27 3.33 7.63
N LEU A 227 -13.81 2.37 8.39
CA LEU A 227 -13.86 0.97 7.98
C LEU A 227 -15.12 0.71 7.15
N VAL A 228 -14.96 0.19 5.94
CA VAL A 228 -16.06 -0.36 5.13
C VAL A 228 -15.99 -1.88 5.11
N THR A 229 -17.07 -2.56 5.50
CA THR A 229 -17.07 -4.03 5.66
C THR A 229 -17.35 -4.78 4.36
N THR A 230 -16.80 -4.30 3.23
CA THR A 230 -16.99 -4.88 1.89
C THR A 230 -15.89 -5.87 1.48
N GLY A 231 -14.79 -5.91 2.23
CA GLY A 231 -13.59 -6.68 1.89
C GLY A 231 -13.11 -7.60 3.00
N PHE A 232 -11.87 -7.39 3.45
CA PHE A 232 -11.13 -8.32 4.31
C PHE A 232 -11.73 -8.43 5.71
N THR A 233 -11.99 -7.31 6.38
CA THR A 233 -12.59 -7.29 7.73
C THR A 233 -14.10 -7.44 7.61
N ARG A 234 -14.64 -8.50 8.20
CA ARG A 234 -16.08 -8.77 8.14
C ARG A 234 -16.83 -7.99 9.22
N ALA A 235 -18.11 -7.74 8.97
CA ALA A 235 -18.97 -7.00 9.89
C ALA A 235 -19.08 -7.67 11.27
N GLU A 236 -19.02 -9.00 11.33
CA GLU A 236 -19.09 -9.76 12.58
C GLU A 236 -17.82 -9.63 13.44
N GLU A 237 -16.70 -9.22 12.85
CA GLU A 237 -15.43 -9.01 13.54
C GLU A 237 -15.38 -7.65 14.24
N VAL A 238 -16.11 -6.65 13.72
CA VAL A 238 -16.10 -5.26 14.19
C VAL A 238 -16.32 -5.10 15.70
N PRO A 239 -17.30 -5.78 16.34
CA PRO A 239 -17.53 -5.63 17.78
C PRO A 239 -16.37 -6.09 18.66
N ASN A 240 -15.46 -6.90 18.12
CA ASN A 240 -14.34 -7.51 18.84
C ASN A 240 -12.98 -6.89 18.50
N LEU A 241 -12.96 -5.83 17.69
CA LEU A 241 -11.73 -5.14 17.35
C LEU A 241 -11.10 -4.50 18.60
N PRO A 242 -9.79 -4.72 18.86
CA PRO A 242 -9.13 -4.21 20.07
C PRO A 242 -9.19 -2.67 20.19
N VAL A 243 -9.05 -1.98 19.07
CA VAL A 243 -9.20 -0.53 18.97
C VAL A 243 -10.22 -0.26 17.86
N PRO A 244 -11.35 0.39 18.15
CA PRO A 244 -12.36 0.63 17.12
C PRO A 244 -11.86 1.65 16.09
N PRO A 245 -12.21 1.51 14.79
CA PRO A 245 -12.07 2.60 13.84
C PRO A 245 -12.93 3.80 14.25
N THR A 246 -12.57 5.01 13.80
CA THR A 246 -13.38 6.22 14.05
C THR A 246 -14.82 6.07 13.55
N TYR A 247 -15.00 5.43 12.39
CA TYR A 247 -16.30 5.16 11.77
C TYR A 247 -16.34 3.77 11.16
N VAL A 248 -17.55 3.20 11.09
CA VAL A 248 -17.82 1.94 10.39
C VAL A 248 -19.06 2.15 9.52
N VAL A 249 -19.01 1.68 8.27
CA VAL A 249 -20.15 1.65 7.36
C VAL A 249 -20.23 0.29 6.66
N ALA A 250 -21.43 -0.15 6.33
CA ALA A 250 -21.60 -1.36 5.51
C ALA A 250 -21.41 -1.05 4.01
N SER A 251 -21.73 0.19 3.61
CA SER A 251 -21.55 0.70 2.25
C SER A 251 -20.97 2.11 2.27
N LEU A 252 -20.08 2.44 1.34
CA LEU A 252 -19.57 3.81 1.18
C LEU A 252 -20.67 4.81 0.76
N ASP A 253 -21.82 4.35 0.26
CA ASP A 253 -22.99 5.22 0.00
C ASP A 253 -23.58 5.82 1.30
N GLU A 254 -23.33 5.21 2.46
CA GLU A 254 -23.77 5.72 3.78
C GLU A 254 -22.90 6.89 4.28
N TRP A 255 -21.72 7.08 3.68
CA TRP A 255 -20.81 8.15 4.06
C TRP A 255 -21.11 9.42 3.27
N GLU A 256 -21.39 10.53 3.95
CA GLU A 256 -21.52 11.86 3.33
C GLU A 256 -20.16 12.55 3.24
N VAL A 257 -19.73 12.89 2.01
CA VAL A 257 -18.46 13.58 1.73
C VAL A 257 -18.54 15.10 1.93
#